data_AF-A0A7S0QT10-F1
#
_entry.id   AF-A0A7S0QT10-F1
#
_cell.length_a   1.000
_cell.length_b   1.000
_cell.length_c   1.000
_cell.angle_alpha   90.00
_cell.angle_beta   90.00
_cell.angle_gamma   90.00
#
_symmetry.space_group_name_H-M   'P 1'
#
loop_
_entity.id
_entity.type
_entity.pdbx_description
1 polymer ?
#
loop_
_entity_poly.entity_id
_entity_poly.type
_entity_poly.pdbx_seq_one_letter_code
_entity_poly.pdbx_strand_id
1 'polypeptide(L)'
;MQYYTKQQLQGAGRYGALTRVGNWNEEKYMQEVKLREFIKRKEEGSLASDVFSVRMRTANAPAELTTPKKSEYVLLGDVFQLRSCEVDAVLAADMATKDQRDLESISVTFSPNLEPCARNTFTFEKYEPNSKSHTTTFMVNSDREELCYGQLVRIRLNPAAQNHPDYSQEPLYLWSSIVDIKYCSKITKNQEVRLNPGTNYPSAWKVVPIKAAHRDLAEGEPVMAGAPLALVHVNTSADLACTGAVHRNDFGAEYEACGCTVTGVAKTWKLLKDRNGTHDSLYETEGLSPNHFVFITGNLLVSEETCPEEDAKAECPE
;
A
#
# COMPACT_ATOMS: atom_id res chain seq x y z
N MET A 1 47.04 25.27 -17.02
CA MET A 1 47.07 24.55 -18.31
C MET A 1 45.83 24.94 -19.09
N GLN A 2 45.98 25.42 -20.32
CA GLN A 2 44.84 25.76 -21.18
C GLN A 2 44.26 24.47 -21.78
N TYR A 3 43.05 24.09 -21.35
CA TYR A 3 42.35 22.87 -21.80
C TYR A 3 41.70 23.00 -23.20
N TYR A 4 41.81 24.16 -23.83
CA TYR A 4 41.18 24.44 -25.12
C TYR A 4 42.22 24.91 -26.14
N THR A 5 42.17 24.32 -27.32
CA THR A 5 42.99 24.74 -28.47
C THR A 5 42.58 26.14 -28.94
N LYS A 6 43.51 26.90 -29.54
CA LYS A 6 43.22 28.24 -30.10
C LYS A 6 42.01 28.21 -31.08
N GLN A 7 41.85 27.09 -31.79
CA GLN A 7 40.75 26.84 -32.71
C GLN A 7 39.39 26.68 -31.99
N GLN A 8 39.35 26.06 -30.81
CA GLN A 8 38.16 25.98 -29.97
C GLN A 8 37.80 27.32 -29.31
N LEU A 9 38.79 28.14 -28.97
CA LEU A 9 38.60 29.49 -28.41
C LEU A 9 38.09 30.50 -29.45
N GLN A 10 38.44 30.30 -30.72
CA GLN A 10 38.02 31.17 -31.84
C GLN A 10 36.68 30.78 -32.46
N GLY A 11 35.97 29.77 -31.91
CA GLY A 11 34.64 29.38 -32.38
C GLY A 11 34.62 28.66 -33.73
N ALA A 12 35.73 28.03 -34.15
CA ALA A 12 35.75 27.21 -35.34
C ALA A 12 34.89 25.93 -35.19
N GLY A 13 34.54 25.30 -36.32
CA GLY A 13 33.73 24.08 -36.34
C GLY A 13 34.28 22.97 -35.43
N ARG A 14 33.39 22.31 -34.69
CA ARG A 14 33.73 21.15 -33.84
C ARG A 14 33.73 19.88 -34.68
N TYR A 15 34.75 19.06 -34.49
CA TYR A 15 34.90 17.75 -35.12
C TYR A 15 34.88 16.68 -34.02
N GLY A 16 34.32 15.51 -34.31
CA GLY A 16 34.33 14.39 -33.35
C GLY A 16 35.69 13.68 -33.29
N ALA A 17 35.87 12.84 -32.25
CA ALA A 17 37.11 12.11 -31.95
C ALA A 17 37.69 11.24 -33.09
N LEU A 18 36.89 10.91 -34.12
CA LEU A 18 37.34 10.17 -35.31
C LEU A 18 38.16 11.04 -36.27
N THR A 19 37.96 12.36 -36.24
CA THR A 19 38.70 13.31 -37.08
C THR A 19 39.88 13.85 -36.29
N ARG A 20 41.10 13.75 -36.82
CA ARG A 20 42.34 14.15 -36.13
C ARG A 20 42.55 15.67 -36.10
N VAL A 21 41.59 16.41 -35.55
CA VAL A 21 41.60 17.87 -35.45
C VAL A 21 41.47 18.28 -33.98
N GLY A 22 42.24 19.28 -33.55
CA GLY A 22 42.18 19.77 -32.19
C GLY A 22 42.53 18.69 -31.16
N ASN A 23 41.68 18.52 -30.15
CA ASN A 23 41.91 17.63 -29.00
C ASN A 23 41.34 16.20 -29.18
N TRP A 24 41.33 15.71 -30.42
CA TRP A 24 40.75 14.42 -30.80
C TRP A 24 41.28 13.23 -29.97
N ASN A 25 42.56 13.28 -29.56
CA ASN A 25 43.19 12.19 -28.82
C ASN A 25 42.70 12.11 -27.37
N GLU A 26 42.51 13.25 -26.69
CA GLU A 26 41.94 13.25 -25.34
C GLU A 26 40.46 12.86 -25.38
N GLU A 27 39.70 13.30 -26.39
CA GLU A 27 38.31 12.89 -26.57
C GLU A 27 38.20 11.37 -26.81
N LYS A 28 39.06 10.80 -27.66
CA LYS A 28 39.13 9.35 -27.90
C LYS A 28 39.49 8.59 -26.62
N TYR A 29 40.53 9.03 -25.90
CA TYR A 29 40.95 8.39 -24.65
C TYR A 29 39.84 8.45 -23.59
N MET A 30 39.14 9.59 -23.48
CA MET A 30 38.01 9.74 -22.56
C MET A 30 36.87 8.77 -22.89
N GLN A 31 36.58 8.54 -24.19
CA GLN A 31 35.60 7.54 -24.61
C GLN A 31 36.03 6.12 -24.25
N GLU A 32 37.31 5.78 -24.45
CA GLU A 32 37.86 4.47 -24.08
C GLU A 32 37.80 4.22 -22.56
N VAL A 33 38.12 5.23 -21.75
CA VAL A 33 38.03 5.13 -20.28
C VAL A 33 36.58 4.94 -19.84
N LYS A 34 35.63 5.72 -20.39
CA LYS A 34 34.19 5.56 -20.11
C LYS A 34 33.69 4.16 -20.50
N LEU A 35 34.10 3.65 -21.67
CA LEU A 35 33.72 2.32 -22.11
C LEU A 35 34.32 1.24 -21.21
N ARG A 36 35.57 1.39 -20.77
CA ARG A 36 36.22 0.45 -19.85
C ARG A 36 35.52 0.43 -18.50
N GLU A 37 35.16 1.60 -17.95
CA GLU A 37 34.39 1.69 -16.71
C GLU A 37 33.01 1.05 -16.84
N PHE A 38 32.33 1.27 -17.98
CA PHE A 38 31.06 0.65 -18.29
C PHE A 38 31.16 -0.88 -18.36
N ILE A 39 32.14 -1.41 -19.09
CA ILE A 39 32.37 -2.87 -19.20
C ILE A 39 32.68 -3.45 -17.82
N LYS A 40 33.55 -2.81 -17.05
CA LYS A 40 33.88 -3.23 -15.69
C LYS A 40 32.62 -3.30 -14.80
N ARG A 41 31.81 -2.24 -14.78
CA ARG A 41 30.55 -2.24 -14.01
C ARG A 41 29.55 -3.28 -14.51
N LYS A 42 29.55 -3.60 -15.81
CA LYS A 42 28.67 -4.60 -16.42
C LYS A 42 29.08 -6.02 -16.04
N GLU A 43 30.38 -6.30 -16.02
CA GLU A 43 30.91 -7.58 -15.53
C GLU A 43 30.66 -7.74 -14.02
N GLU A 44 30.73 -6.65 -13.26
CA GLU A 44 30.39 -6.62 -11.83
C GLU A 44 28.87 -6.67 -11.55
N GLY A 45 28.01 -6.46 -12.57
CA GLY A 45 26.55 -6.37 -12.40
C GLY A 45 26.10 -5.14 -11.60
N SER A 46 26.95 -4.12 -11.45
CA SER A 46 26.69 -2.91 -10.66
C SER A 46 26.11 -1.75 -11.48
N LEU A 47 25.69 -2.01 -12.73
CA LEU A 47 24.97 -1.03 -13.53
C LEU A 47 23.62 -0.72 -12.88
N ALA A 48 23.25 0.56 -12.88
CA ALA A 48 21.93 1.00 -12.43
C ALA A 48 20.80 0.29 -13.17
N SER A 49 20.97 -0.04 -14.46
CA SER A 49 19.99 -0.81 -15.24
C SER A 49 19.80 -2.22 -14.71
N ASP A 50 20.88 -2.87 -14.30
CA ASP A 50 20.86 -4.28 -13.88
C ASP A 50 20.27 -4.37 -12.47
N VAL A 51 20.70 -3.49 -11.56
CA VAL A 51 20.13 -3.35 -10.21
C VAL A 51 18.63 -3.04 -10.29
N PHE A 52 18.22 -2.09 -11.14
CA PHE A 52 16.82 -1.76 -11.36
C PHE A 52 16.03 -2.96 -11.90
N SER A 53 16.59 -3.68 -12.87
CA SER A 53 15.93 -4.84 -13.50
C SER A 53 15.76 -6.01 -12.54
N VAL A 54 16.77 -6.28 -11.70
CA VAL A 54 16.70 -7.31 -10.65
C VAL A 54 15.61 -6.95 -9.64
N ARG A 55 15.62 -5.71 -9.13
CA ARG A 55 14.58 -5.22 -8.23
C ARG A 55 13.18 -5.37 -8.83
N MET A 56 12.99 -4.91 -10.07
CA MET A 56 11.69 -4.96 -10.75
C MET A 56 11.22 -6.40 -10.95
N ARG A 57 12.14 -7.33 -11.22
CA ARG A 57 11.86 -8.77 -11.32
C ARG A 57 11.46 -9.37 -9.98
N THR A 58 12.14 -9.03 -8.89
CA THR A 58 11.80 -9.53 -7.55
C THR A 58 10.44 -8.98 -7.11
N ALA A 59 10.20 -7.68 -7.27
CA ALA A 59 8.97 -7.05 -6.83
C ALA A 59 7.73 -7.51 -7.63
N ASN A 60 7.89 -7.73 -8.94
CA ASN A 60 6.82 -8.26 -9.81
C ASN A 60 6.93 -9.78 -10.03
N ALA A 61 7.63 -10.51 -9.16
CA ALA A 61 7.61 -11.96 -9.23
C ALA A 61 6.16 -12.44 -9.09
N PRO A 62 5.67 -13.34 -9.95
CA PRO A 62 4.29 -13.80 -9.90
C PRO A 62 4.01 -14.47 -8.57
N ALA A 63 2.84 -14.18 -7.98
CA ALA A 63 2.41 -14.76 -6.72
C ALA A 63 1.06 -15.45 -6.92
N GLU A 64 0.92 -16.68 -6.44
CA GLU A 64 -0.35 -17.40 -6.49
C GLU A 64 -1.21 -17.00 -5.29
N LEU A 65 -2.41 -16.51 -5.57
CA LEU A 65 -3.40 -16.25 -4.53
C LEU A 65 -3.94 -17.56 -3.98
N THR A 66 -4.19 -17.61 -2.68
CA THR A 66 -4.76 -18.81 -2.08
C THR A 66 -6.20 -18.96 -2.54
N THR A 67 -6.52 -20.10 -3.13
CA THR A 67 -7.92 -20.45 -3.44
C THR A 67 -8.61 -20.86 -2.15
N PRO A 68 -9.73 -20.23 -1.77
CA PRO A 68 -10.42 -20.56 -0.52
C PRO A 68 -10.82 -22.05 -0.53
N LYS A 69 -10.38 -22.80 0.48
CA LYS A 69 -10.73 -24.22 0.64
C LYS A 69 -12.16 -24.30 1.17
N LYS A 70 -13.11 -24.80 0.36
CA LYS A 70 -14.47 -25.23 0.74
C LYS A 70 -15.44 -24.18 1.32
N SER A 71 -14.97 -23.09 1.92
CA SER A 71 -15.75 -22.03 2.55
C SER A 71 -15.46 -20.75 1.80
N GLU A 72 -16.48 -20.00 1.38
CA GLU A 72 -16.35 -18.71 0.66
C GLU A 72 -15.71 -17.58 1.52
N TYR A 73 -15.19 -17.94 2.71
CA TYR A 73 -14.60 -17.04 3.69
C TYR A 73 -13.08 -16.95 3.55
N VAL A 74 -12.53 -15.83 4.01
CA VAL A 74 -11.09 -15.59 4.07
C VAL A 74 -10.51 -16.27 5.32
N LEU A 75 -9.43 -17.04 5.17
CA LEU A 75 -8.72 -17.66 6.29
C LEU A 75 -7.48 -16.85 6.68
N LEU A 76 -7.07 -17.01 7.93
CA LEU A 76 -5.79 -16.53 8.43
C LEU A 76 -4.66 -17.31 7.74
N GLY A 77 -3.67 -16.59 7.22
CA GLY A 77 -2.58 -17.16 6.42
C GLY A 77 -2.87 -17.26 4.92
N ASP A 78 -4.10 -17.00 4.45
CA ASP A 78 -4.38 -16.94 3.02
C ASP A 78 -3.64 -15.77 2.36
N VAL A 79 -3.14 -16.01 1.15
CA VAL A 79 -2.54 -14.98 0.30
C VAL A 79 -3.63 -14.27 -0.49
N PHE A 80 -3.80 -12.97 -0.24
CA PHE A 80 -4.83 -12.12 -0.83
C PHE A 80 -4.26 -10.82 -1.42
N GLN A 81 -5.04 -10.16 -2.28
CA GLN A 81 -4.82 -8.76 -2.65
C GLN A 81 -5.91 -7.89 -2.03
N LEU A 82 -5.56 -6.68 -1.62
CA LEU A 82 -6.52 -5.69 -1.16
C LEU A 82 -6.83 -4.72 -2.32
N ARG A 83 -8.03 -4.79 -2.89
CA ARG A 83 -8.47 -3.89 -3.98
C ARG A 83 -9.37 -2.79 -3.43
N SER A 84 -9.20 -1.57 -3.91
CA SER A 84 -10.14 -0.47 -3.63
C SER A 84 -11.39 -0.61 -4.49
N CYS A 85 -12.56 -0.31 -3.91
CA CYS A 85 -13.83 -0.33 -4.64
C CYS A 85 -14.02 0.92 -5.53
N GLU A 86 -13.43 2.06 -5.14
CA GLU A 86 -13.56 3.31 -5.89
C GLU A 86 -12.58 3.40 -7.06
N VAL A 87 -11.33 3.08 -6.78
CA VAL A 87 -10.24 3.16 -7.75
C VAL A 87 -9.81 1.74 -8.06
N ASP A 88 -9.73 1.40 -9.35
CA ASP A 88 -9.30 0.08 -9.76
C ASP A 88 -7.79 -0.13 -9.56
N ALA A 89 -7.42 -0.31 -8.29
CA ALA A 89 -6.06 -0.40 -7.82
C ALA A 89 -5.97 -1.32 -6.60
N VAL A 90 -4.82 -1.99 -6.48
CA VAL A 90 -4.52 -2.93 -5.39
C VAL A 90 -3.41 -2.37 -4.50
N LEU A 91 -3.48 -2.63 -3.20
CA LEU A 91 -2.43 -2.26 -2.26
C LEU A 91 -1.10 -2.90 -2.71
N ALA A 92 -0.03 -2.12 -2.73
CA ALA A 92 1.29 -2.56 -3.16
C ALA A 92 2.38 -1.90 -2.30
N ALA A 93 3.47 -2.64 -2.09
CA ALA A 93 4.64 -2.16 -1.39
C ALA A 93 5.78 -1.82 -2.36
N ASP A 94 6.55 -0.78 -2.04
CA ASP A 94 7.80 -0.48 -2.74
C ASP A 94 9.00 -0.65 -1.80
N MET A 95 9.58 -1.85 -1.82
CA MET A 95 10.72 -2.25 -0.99
C MET A 95 11.97 -1.38 -1.15
N ALA A 96 12.13 -0.67 -2.28
CA ALA A 96 13.28 0.20 -2.50
C ALA A 96 13.09 1.60 -1.90
N THR A 97 11.83 2.03 -1.72
CA THR A 97 11.52 3.32 -1.12
C THR A 97 11.54 3.18 0.40
N LYS A 98 12.75 3.19 0.96
CA LYS A 98 12.99 3.29 2.41
C LYS A 98 12.76 4.72 2.88
N ASP A 99 12.11 4.85 4.02
CA ASP A 99 11.94 6.14 4.67
C ASP A 99 13.27 6.59 5.30
N GLN A 100 13.68 7.84 5.06
CA GLN A 100 14.91 8.39 5.66
C GLN A 100 14.77 8.59 7.17
N ARG A 101 13.53 8.74 7.67
CA ARG A 101 13.23 8.90 9.10
C ARG A 101 13.39 7.57 9.85
N ASP A 102 13.11 6.47 9.16
CA ASP A 102 13.01 5.13 9.71
C ASP A 102 13.40 4.13 8.61
N LEU A 103 14.66 3.72 8.60
CA LEU A 103 15.28 2.97 7.51
C LEU A 103 14.67 1.57 7.30
N GLU A 104 13.90 1.09 8.27
CA GLU A 104 13.18 -0.18 8.22
C GLU A 104 11.76 -0.03 7.68
N SER A 105 11.24 1.20 7.63
CA SER A 105 9.91 1.50 7.12
C SER A 105 9.90 1.63 5.60
N ILE A 106 8.87 1.05 5.00
CA ILE A 106 8.72 0.94 3.55
C ILE A 106 7.39 1.58 3.14
N SER A 107 7.39 2.35 2.06
CA SER A 107 6.16 3.01 1.61
C SER A 107 5.18 2.04 0.96
N VAL A 108 3.90 2.33 1.14
CA VAL A 108 2.78 1.59 0.57
C VAL A 108 1.95 2.54 -0.30
N THR A 109 1.46 2.01 -1.40
CA THR A 109 0.68 2.71 -2.43
C THR A 109 -0.42 1.79 -2.95
N PHE A 110 -1.35 2.32 -3.73
CA PHE A 110 -2.33 1.55 -4.47
C PHE A 110 -1.92 1.53 -5.95
N SER A 111 -1.51 0.37 -6.45
CA SER A 111 -1.04 0.18 -7.82
C SER A 111 -2.20 -0.16 -8.76
N PRO A 112 -2.28 0.44 -9.96
CA PRO A 112 -3.25 0.02 -10.98
C PRO A 112 -2.89 -1.34 -11.61
N ASN A 113 -1.73 -1.93 -11.29
CA ASN A 113 -1.39 -3.27 -11.73
C ASN A 113 -2.12 -4.32 -10.87
N LEU A 114 -3.19 -4.88 -11.44
CA LEU A 114 -4.06 -5.85 -10.77
C LEU A 114 -3.46 -7.26 -10.72
N GLU A 115 -2.45 -7.57 -11.54
CA GLU A 115 -1.89 -8.93 -11.59
C GLU A 115 -1.24 -9.32 -10.26
N PRO A 116 -1.58 -10.49 -9.68
CA PRO A 116 -0.96 -10.98 -8.45
C PRO A 116 0.56 -11.10 -8.56
N CYS A 117 1.25 -10.33 -7.74
CA CYS A 117 2.71 -10.30 -7.66
C CYS A 117 3.18 -10.19 -6.21
N ALA A 118 4.46 -10.47 -6.01
CA ALA A 118 5.07 -10.48 -4.69
C ALA A 118 4.81 -9.18 -3.91
N ARG A 119 4.86 -8.01 -4.56
CA ARG A 119 4.68 -6.72 -3.88
C ARG A 119 3.22 -6.33 -3.56
N ASN A 120 2.23 -6.92 -4.22
CA ASN A 120 0.81 -6.58 -4.05
C ASN A 120 0.01 -7.69 -3.35
N THR A 121 0.70 -8.71 -2.84
CA THR A 121 0.10 -9.83 -2.12
C THR A 121 0.45 -9.77 -0.64
N PHE A 122 -0.54 -10.07 0.18
CA PHE A 122 -0.46 -10.00 1.64
C PHE A 122 -1.08 -11.24 2.28
N THR A 123 -0.73 -11.48 3.54
CA THR A 123 -1.29 -12.55 4.37
C THR A 123 -1.78 -12.01 5.70
N PHE A 124 -2.87 -12.57 6.22
CA PHE A 124 -3.33 -12.24 7.56
C PHE A 124 -2.58 -13.04 8.62
N GLU A 125 -2.16 -12.36 9.67
CA GLU A 125 -1.65 -12.97 10.89
C GLU A 125 -2.46 -12.50 12.10
N LYS A 126 -2.61 -13.38 13.08
CA LYS A 126 -3.30 -13.06 14.33
C LYS A 126 -2.50 -12.01 15.11
N TYR A 127 -3.19 -11.00 15.65
CA TYR A 127 -2.53 -10.03 16.51
C TYR A 127 -2.31 -10.61 17.91
N GLU A 128 -1.04 -10.78 18.29
CA GLU A 128 -0.65 -11.16 19.65
C GLU A 128 0.01 -9.97 20.38
N PRO A 129 -0.54 -9.51 21.51
CA PRO A 129 0.02 -8.37 22.23
C PRO A 129 1.36 -8.73 22.91
N ASN A 130 2.37 -7.88 22.73
CA ASN A 130 3.72 -8.07 23.30
C ASN A 130 3.77 -8.03 24.84
N SER A 131 2.76 -7.44 25.48
CA SER A 131 2.61 -7.44 26.94
C SER A 131 1.33 -8.17 27.31
N LYS A 132 1.41 -9.07 28.30
CA LYS A 132 0.27 -9.78 28.90
C LYS A 132 -0.60 -8.82 29.71
N SER A 133 -1.20 -7.81 29.05
CA SER A 133 -2.25 -7.01 29.67
C SER A 133 -3.52 -7.87 29.72
N HIS A 134 -4.12 -8.00 30.91
CA HIS A 134 -5.31 -8.82 31.15
C HIS A 134 -6.55 -8.38 30.34
N THR A 135 -6.54 -7.17 29.76
CA THR A 135 -7.70 -6.62 29.05
C THR A 135 -7.82 -7.09 27.60
N THR A 136 -6.72 -7.45 26.94
CA THR A 136 -6.73 -7.94 25.54
C THR A 136 -7.02 -9.45 25.45
N THR A 137 -6.97 -10.19 26.55
CA THR A 137 -7.18 -11.65 26.55
C THR A 137 -8.62 -12.06 26.18
N PHE A 138 -9.61 -11.19 26.39
CA PHE A 138 -11.03 -11.54 26.17
C PHE A 138 -11.51 -11.39 24.72
N MET A 139 -10.83 -10.62 23.87
CA MET A 139 -11.22 -10.38 22.47
C MET A 139 -10.35 -11.11 21.44
N VAL A 140 -9.22 -11.70 21.87
CA VAL A 140 -8.17 -12.17 20.96
C VAL A 140 -8.23 -13.67 20.66
N ASN A 141 -8.99 -14.47 21.40
CA ASN A 141 -8.91 -15.95 21.31
C ASN A 141 -10.19 -16.62 20.82
N SER A 142 -10.55 -16.33 19.58
CA SER A 142 -11.19 -17.38 18.77
C SER A 142 -10.07 -18.18 18.12
N ASP A 143 -9.97 -19.48 18.42
CA ASP A 143 -9.05 -20.44 17.74
C ASP A 143 -9.55 -20.78 16.32
N ARG A 144 -10.35 -19.90 15.74
CA ARG A 144 -10.90 -20.07 14.40
C ARG A 144 -9.82 -19.70 13.39
N GLU A 145 -9.73 -20.53 12.35
CA GLU A 145 -8.87 -20.28 11.20
C GLU A 145 -9.47 -19.19 10.28
N GLU A 146 -10.78 -18.97 10.35
CA GLU A 146 -11.50 -17.96 9.58
C GLU A 146 -11.27 -16.55 10.14
N LEU A 147 -11.10 -15.58 9.25
CA LEU A 147 -11.05 -14.17 9.58
C LEU A 147 -12.45 -13.68 9.95
N CYS A 148 -12.64 -13.17 11.16
CA CYS A 148 -13.93 -12.62 11.60
C CYS A 148 -13.94 -11.07 11.62
N TYR A 149 -15.10 -10.47 11.42
CA TYR A 149 -15.29 -9.03 11.65
C TYR A 149 -15.05 -8.68 13.12
N GLY A 150 -14.42 -7.52 13.36
CA GLY A 150 -14.04 -7.06 14.70
C GLY A 150 -12.77 -7.69 15.27
N GLN A 151 -12.26 -8.77 14.67
CA GLN A 151 -11.03 -9.43 15.11
C GLN A 151 -9.80 -8.57 14.82
N LEU A 152 -8.86 -8.55 15.78
CA LEU A 152 -7.57 -7.87 15.64
C LEU A 152 -6.61 -8.74 14.82
N VAL A 153 -6.12 -8.19 13.72
CA VAL A 153 -5.19 -8.86 12.80
C VAL A 153 -4.02 -7.96 12.42
N ARG A 154 -2.94 -8.59 11.97
CA ARG A 154 -1.84 -7.94 11.26
C ARG A 154 -1.91 -8.33 9.80
N ILE A 155 -1.59 -7.38 8.92
CA ILE A 155 -1.49 -7.62 7.48
C ILE A 155 0.00 -7.66 7.15
N ARG A 156 0.49 -8.83 6.76
CA ARG A 156 1.91 -9.06 6.46
C ARG A 156 2.14 -9.06 4.94
N LEU A 157 3.23 -8.43 4.51
CA LEU A 157 3.68 -8.49 3.12
C LEU A 157 4.18 -9.90 2.76
N ASN A 158 3.90 -10.35 1.54
CA ASN A 158 4.42 -11.62 1.03
C ASN A 158 5.97 -11.65 1.08
N PRO A 159 6.59 -12.66 1.73
CA PRO A 159 8.04 -12.77 1.82
C PRO A 159 8.74 -12.84 0.45
N ALA A 160 8.03 -13.23 -0.61
CA ALA A 160 8.58 -13.21 -1.97
C ALA A 160 9.07 -11.82 -2.40
N ALA A 161 8.47 -10.74 -1.90
CA ALA A 161 8.89 -9.37 -2.18
C ALA A 161 10.24 -9.03 -1.55
N GLN A 162 10.63 -9.77 -0.51
CA GLN A 162 11.85 -9.61 0.27
C GLN A 162 13.00 -10.49 -0.24
N ASN A 163 12.78 -11.25 -1.33
CA ASN A 163 13.79 -12.12 -1.97
C ASN A 163 14.84 -11.29 -2.76
N HIS A 164 15.49 -10.35 -2.08
CA HIS A 164 16.60 -9.56 -2.58
C HIS A 164 17.69 -9.47 -1.50
N PRO A 165 18.99 -9.62 -1.84
CA PRO A 165 20.09 -9.58 -0.87
C PRO A 165 20.14 -8.30 -0.01
N ASP A 166 19.72 -7.17 -0.58
CA ASP A 166 19.77 -5.85 0.09
C ASP A 166 18.59 -5.59 1.04
N TYR A 167 17.59 -6.48 1.08
CA TYR A 167 16.36 -6.30 1.86
C TYR A 167 16.43 -7.06 3.17
N SER A 168 15.86 -6.43 4.22
CA SER A 168 15.66 -7.12 5.50
C SER A 168 14.74 -8.32 5.29
N GLN A 169 15.08 -9.43 5.93
CA GLN A 169 14.29 -10.67 5.92
C GLN A 169 13.28 -10.71 7.08
N GLU A 170 13.23 -9.66 7.91
CA GLU A 170 12.23 -9.52 8.95
C GLU A 170 10.83 -9.32 8.34
N PRO A 171 9.78 -9.94 8.91
CA PRO A 171 8.44 -9.82 8.38
C PRO A 171 7.94 -8.38 8.49
N LEU A 172 7.39 -7.86 7.40
CA LEU A 172 6.88 -6.49 7.33
C LEU A 172 5.37 -6.47 7.46
N TYR A 173 4.86 -5.64 8.36
CA TYR A 173 3.45 -5.50 8.65
C TYR A 173 2.92 -4.12 8.28
N LEU A 174 1.65 -4.06 7.86
CA LEU A 174 0.95 -2.82 7.63
C LEU A 174 0.86 -2.03 8.93
N TRP A 175 1.39 -0.82 8.89
CA TRP A 175 1.60 0.03 10.03
C TRP A 175 1.05 1.42 9.77
N SER A 176 0.48 2.03 10.79
CA SER A 176 0.11 3.43 10.71
C SER A 176 0.39 4.16 12.03
N SER A 177 0.67 5.45 11.95
CA SER A 177 0.99 6.30 13.10
C SER A 177 0.17 7.57 13.06
N ILE A 178 -0.19 8.11 14.22
CA ILE A 178 -0.86 9.41 14.33
C ILE A 178 -0.10 10.46 13.51
N VAL A 179 -0.85 11.39 12.90
CA VAL A 179 -0.27 12.51 12.15
C VAL A 179 0.62 13.33 13.08
N ASP A 180 1.90 13.39 12.73
CA ASP A 180 2.91 14.21 13.39
C ASP A 180 3.64 15.05 12.32
N ILE A 181 4.34 16.09 12.74
CA ILE A 181 5.22 16.89 11.89
C ILE A 181 6.22 15.96 11.16
N LYS A 182 6.67 14.93 11.87
CA LYS A 182 7.54 13.91 11.31
C LYS A 182 6.79 12.89 10.46
N TYR A 183 5.59 12.47 10.85
CA TYR A 183 4.87 11.35 10.23
C TYR A 183 3.54 11.80 9.64
N CYS A 184 3.54 12.05 8.34
CA CYS A 184 2.34 12.33 7.56
C CYS A 184 2.51 11.76 6.15
N SER A 185 1.39 11.44 5.52
CA SER A 185 1.36 11.01 4.12
C SER A 185 2.00 12.07 3.21
N LYS A 186 2.64 11.61 2.13
CA LYS A 186 3.55 12.44 1.34
C LYS A 186 2.79 13.51 0.57
N ILE A 187 1.57 13.22 0.11
CA ILE A 187 0.78 14.06 -0.77
C ILE A 187 -0.35 14.74 0.00
N THR A 188 -1.29 13.96 0.55
CA THR A 188 -2.50 14.51 1.20
C THR A 188 -2.30 15.03 2.63
N LYS A 189 -1.16 14.73 3.26
CA LYS A 189 -0.85 15.11 4.66
C LYS A 189 -1.78 14.50 5.71
N ASN A 190 -2.56 13.49 5.31
CA ASN A 190 -3.28 12.58 6.19
C ASN A 190 -2.33 11.62 6.94
N GLN A 191 -2.90 10.72 7.74
CA GLN A 191 -2.15 9.70 8.46
C GLN A 191 -1.33 8.83 7.50
N GLU A 192 -0.05 8.65 7.78
CA GLU A 192 0.83 7.85 6.93
C GLU A 192 0.56 6.35 7.13
N VAL A 193 0.45 5.61 6.02
CA VAL A 193 0.38 4.15 6.02
C VAL A 193 1.65 3.62 5.36
N ARG A 194 2.33 2.72 6.06
CA ARG A 194 3.64 2.18 5.68
C ARG A 194 3.74 0.73 6.12
N LEU A 195 4.79 0.04 5.69
CA LEU A 195 5.17 -1.26 6.22
C LEU A 195 6.30 -1.10 7.22
N ASN A 196 6.26 -1.83 8.33
CA ASN A 196 7.27 -1.80 9.38
C ASN A 196 7.44 -3.21 10.01
N PRO A 197 8.63 -3.60 10.47
CA PRO A 197 8.83 -4.90 11.14
C PRO A 197 8.22 -4.97 12.55
N GLY A 198 7.82 -3.84 13.13
CA GLY A 198 7.25 -3.76 14.47
C GLY A 198 5.94 -4.54 14.64
N THR A 199 5.85 -5.32 15.70
CA THR A 199 4.66 -6.12 16.08
C THR A 199 3.75 -5.42 17.10
N ASN A 200 4.00 -4.15 17.40
CA ASN A 200 3.25 -3.41 18.42
C ASN A 200 1.83 -3.04 17.96
N TYR A 201 1.05 -2.42 18.84
CA TYR A 201 -0.32 -1.98 18.58
C TYR A 201 -0.55 -1.17 17.28
N PRO A 202 0.40 -0.36 16.76
CA PRO A 202 0.19 0.34 15.49
C PRO A 202 0.34 -0.54 14.23
N SER A 203 0.60 -1.84 14.40
CA SER A 203 0.47 -2.86 13.34
C SER A 203 -0.91 -3.56 13.34
N ALA A 204 -1.76 -3.25 14.33
CA ALA A 204 -3.05 -3.90 14.50
C ALA A 204 -4.14 -3.20 13.68
N TRP A 205 -4.87 -4.01 12.92
CA TRP A 205 -6.01 -3.61 12.10
C TRP A 205 -7.23 -4.44 12.49
N LYS A 206 -8.41 -3.86 12.34
CA LYS A 206 -9.70 -4.56 12.46
C LYS A 206 -10.46 -4.44 11.14
N VAL A 207 -11.06 -5.55 10.72
CA VAL A 207 -11.96 -5.58 9.57
C VAL A 207 -13.36 -5.28 10.05
N VAL A 208 -14.04 -4.32 9.41
CA VAL A 208 -15.42 -3.95 9.76
C VAL A 208 -16.29 -3.89 8.50
N PRO A 209 -17.61 -4.14 8.63
CA PRO A 209 -18.55 -3.84 7.55
C PRO A 209 -18.57 -2.35 7.20
N ILE A 210 -18.91 -2.04 5.95
CA ILE A 210 -19.04 -0.66 5.46
C ILE A 210 -20.10 0.11 6.23
N LYS A 211 -21.29 -0.50 6.37
CA LYS A 211 -22.43 0.12 7.05
C LYS A 211 -22.21 0.14 8.55
N ALA A 212 -22.26 1.32 9.16
CA ALA A 212 -21.99 1.50 10.58
C ALA A 212 -23.02 0.75 11.44
N ALA A 213 -24.28 0.72 11.00
CA ALA A 213 -25.36 0.02 11.69
C ALA A 213 -25.17 -1.50 11.79
N HIS A 214 -24.40 -2.09 10.87
CA HIS A 214 -24.17 -3.53 10.83
C HIS A 214 -22.94 -3.97 11.63
N ARG A 215 -22.10 -3.02 12.08
CA ARG A 215 -20.82 -3.35 12.75
C ARG A 215 -21.02 -4.13 14.03
N ASP A 216 -22.00 -3.74 14.85
CA ASP A 216 -22.29 -4.40 16.13
C ASP A 216 -22.93 -5.78 15.93
N LEU A 217 -23.71 -5.95 14.86
CA LEU A 217 -24.40 -7.22 14.55
C LEU A 217 -23.46 -8.24 13.91
N ALA A 218 -22.55 -7.78 13.06
CA ALA A 218 -21.60 -8.63 12.34
C ALA A 218 -20.37 -9.01 13.17
N GLU A 219 -20.20 -8.49 14.39
CA GLU A 219 -19.04 -8.79 15.23
C GLU A 219 -18.93 -10.30 15.48
N GLY A 220 -17.80 -10.89 15.10
CA GLY A 220 -17.56 -12.33 15.21
C GLY A 220 -18.06 -13.18 14.03
N GLU A 221 -18.74 -12.59 13.04
CA GLU A 221 -19.10 -13.27 11.79
C GLU A 221 -17.88 -13.42 10.87
N PRO A 222 -17.75 -14.55 10.14
CA PRO A 222 -16.64 -14.75 9.21
C PRO A 222 -16.75 -13.82 8.00
N VAL A 223 -15.62 -13.30 7.53
CA VAL A 223 -15.53 -12.38 6.40
C VAL A 223 -15.53 -13.18 5.09
N MET A 224 -16.52 -12.92 4.24
CA MET A 224 -16.57 -13.48 2.88
C MET A 224 -15.53 -12.82 1.98
N ALA A 225 -14.83 -13.62 1.17
CA ALA A 225 -14.00 -13.08 0.11
C ALA A 225 -14.88 -12.39 -0.94
N GLY A 226 -14.42 -11.27 -1.51
CA GLY A 226 -15.26 -10.46 -2.42
C GLY A 226 -16.21 -9.47 -1.72
N ALA A 227 -16.53 -9.66 -0.44
CA ALA A 227 -17.45 -8.76 0.26
C ALA A 227 -16.81 -7.39 0.53
N PRO A 228 -17.57 -6.30 0.35
CA PRO A 228 -17.04 -4.95 0.51
C PRO A 228 -16.95 -4.60 2.01
N LEU A 229 -15.80 -4.06 2.41
CA LEU A 229 -15.43 -3.86 3.81
C LEU A 229 -14.59 -2.60 4.00
N ALA A 230 -14.41 -2.20 5.26
CA ALA A 230 -13.46 -1.17 5.65
C ALA A 230 -12.39 -1.75 6.59
N LEU A 231 -11.17 -1.24 6.48
CA LEU A 231 -10.05 -1.59 7.35
C LEU A 231 -9.80 -0.44 8.31
N VAL A 232 -9.99 -0.65 9.60
CA VAL A 232 -9.79 0.38 10.62
C VAL A 232 -8.51 0.11 11.37
N HIS A 233 -7.66 1.13 11.45
CA HIS A 233 -6.45 1.07 12.24
C HIS A 233 -6.79 1.17 13.73
N VAL A 234 -6.38 0.18 14.52
CA VAL A 234 -6.87 0.03 15.90
C VAL A 234 -6.32 1.12 16.82
N ASN A 235 -5.08 1.58 16.60
CA ASN A 235 -4.46 2.59 17.45
C ASN A 235 -5.01 4.01 17.23
N THR A 236 -5.43 4.35 16.01
CA THR A 236 -5.93 5.71 15.70
C THR A 236 -7.42 5.76 15.41
N SER A 237 -8.07 4.60 15.30
CA SER A 237 -9.46 4.47 14.84
C SER A 237 -9.74 5.11 13.48
N ALA A 238 -8.69 5.36 12.69
CA ALA A 238 -8.82 5.89 11.34
C ALA A 238 -8.92 4.74 10.33
N ASP A 239 -9.75 4.94 9.32
CA ASP A 239 -9.93 3.95 8.26
C ASP A 239 -8.79 4.07 7.24
N LEU A 240 -8.37 2.95 6.66
CA LEU A 240 -7.52 2.96 5.48
C LEU A 240 -8.29 3.65 4.34
N ALA A 241 -7.59 4.45 3.55
CA ALA A 241 -8.18 5.18 2.43
C ALA A 241 -7.26 5.15 1.21
N CYS A 242 -7.88 5.03 0.04
CA CYS A 242 -7.28 5.31 -1.25
C CYS A 242 -7.80 6.66 -1.74
N THR A 243 -7.04 7.74 -1.54
CA THR A 243 -7.51 9.13 -1.75
C THR A 243 -7.56 9.58 -3.22
N GLY A 244 -7.27 8.68 -4.17
CA GLY A 244 -7.14 9.01 -5.60
C GLY A 244 -5.97 9.95 -5.94
N ALA A 245 -5.20 10.40 -4.93
CA ALA A 245 -4.05 11.27 -5.12
C ALA A 245 -2.90 10.49 -5.78
N VAL A 246 -2.44 10.97 -6.95
CA VAL A 246 -1.43 10.26 -7.74
C VAL A 246 -0.04 10.38 -7.10
N HIS A 247 0.52 9.23 -6.74
CA HIS A 247 1.90 9.04 -6.30
C HIS A 247 2.74 8.45 -7.43
N ARG A 248 3.76 9.18 -7.89
CA ARG A 248 4.69 8.69 -8.92
C ARG A 248 5.89 8.01 -8.27
N ASN A 249 6.08 6.73 -8.57
CA ASN A 249 7.23 5.94 -8.15
C ASN A 249 7.85 5.19 -9.35
N ASP A 250 8.84 4.34 -9.07
CA ASP A 250 9.58 3.58 -10.10
C ASP A 250 8.70 2.55 -10.84
N PHE A 251 7.53 2.23 -10.31
CA PHE A 251 6.56 1.29 -10.90
C PHE A 251 5.48 2.00 -11.74
N GLY A 252 5.39 3.33 -11.66
CA GLY A 252 4.48 4.14 -12.47
C GLY A 252 3.71 5.19 -11.67
N ALA A 253 2.53 5.53 -12.19
CA ALA A 253 1.58 6.40 -11.50
C ALA A 253 0.63 5.53 -10.66
N GLU A 254 0.90 5.48 -9.37
CA GLU A 254 0.11 4.77 -8.37
C GLU A 254 -0.71 5.78 -7.55
N TYR A 255 -1.55 5.32 -6.64
CA TYR A 255 -2.36 6.16 -5.76
C TYR A 255 -1.84 6.11 -4.32
N GLU A 256 -2.03 7.20 -3.58
CA GLU A 256 -1.60 7.29 -2.19
C GLU A 256 -2.48 6.42 -1.27
N ALA A 257 -1.83 5.59 -0.45
CA ALA A 257 -2.46 4.92 0.69
C ALA A 257 -2.27 5.78 1.95
N CYS A 258 -3.36 6.11 2.63
CA CYS A 258 -3.31 6.88 3.88
C CYS A 258 -4.38 6.40 4.88
N GLY A 259 -4.23 6.77 6.15
CA GLY A 259 -5.28 6.63 7.15
C GLY A 259 -6.13 7.90 7.19
N CYS A 260 -7.38 7.81 6.76
CA CYS A 260 -8.33 8.90 6.78
C CYS A 260 -9.74 8.34 6.67
N THR A 261 -10.60 8.56 7.67
CA THR A 261 -12.02 8.25 7.55
C THR A 261 -12.71 9.35 6.75
N VAL A 262 -12.84 9.13 5.43
CA VAL A 262 -13.45 10.10 4.52
C VAL A 262 -14.95 10.06 4.74
N THR A 263 -15.52 11.13 5.27
CA THR A 263 -16.95 11.23 5.58
C THR A 263 -17.58 12.35 4.77
N GLY A 264 -18.90 12.26 4.55
CA GLY A 264 -19.65 13.36 3.95
C GLY A 264 -19.58 14.63 4.79
N VAL A 265 -19.65 15.80 4.15
CA VAL A 265 -19.66 17.12 4.82
C VAL A 265 -20.98 17.39 5.56
N ALA A 266 -21.98 16.51 5.39
CA ALA A 266 -23.29 16.64 6.00
C ALA A 266 -23.22 16.58 7.53
N LYS A 267 -23.75 17.62 8.18
CA LYS A 267 -23.84 17.69 9.63
C LYS A 267 -24.96 16.75 10.11
N THR A 268 -24.62 15.89 11.07
CA THR A 268 -25.60 15.03 11.75
C THR A 268 -25.88 15.58 13.14
N TRP A 269 -27.15 15.59 13.56
CA TRP A 269 -27.58 16.08 14.87
C TRP A 269 -27.28 15.10 16.02
N LYS A 270 -26.04 14.59 16.12
CA LYS A 270 -25.66 13.53 17.07
C LYS A 270 -26.04 13.87 18.52
N LEU A 271 -25.70 15.07 18.98
CA LEU A 271 -26.03 15.55 20.33
C LEU A 271 -27.54 15.59 20.62
N LEU A 272 -28.35 15.92 19.62
CA LEU A 272 -29.81 15.92 19.77
C LEU A 272 -30.34 14.48 19.84
N LYS A 273 -29.82 13.59 18.98
CA LYS A 273 -30.20 12.18 18.98
C LYS A 273 -29.79 11.49 20.29
N ASP A 274 -28.61 11.81 20.83
CA ASP A 274 -28.12 11.34 22.13
C ASP A 274 -29.04 11.79 23.26
N ARG A 275 -29.38 13.09 23.30
CA ARG A 275 -30.30 13.64 24.31
C ARG A 275 -31.67 12.97 24.27
N ASN A 276 -32.15 12.64 23.07
CA ASN A 276 -33.45 12.00 22.87
C ASN A 276 -33.40 10.47 23.06
N GLY A 277 -32.22 9.87 23.28
CA GLY A 277 -32.06 8.42 23.43
C GLY A 277 -32.36 7.61 22.16
N THR A 278 -32.19 8.22 20.99
CA THR A 278 -32.45 7.56 19.70
C THR A 278 -31.30 6.60 19.36
N HIS A 279 -31.61 5.35 19.00
CA HIS A 279 -30.61 4.31 18.73
C HIS A 279 -29.56 4.71 17.68
N ASP A 280 -29.98 5.43 16.63
CA ASP A 280 -29.09 5.95 15.58
C ASP A 280 -27.96 6.86 16.06
N SER A 281 -28.05 7.40 17.28
CA SER A 281 -27.01 8.28 17.82
C SER A 281 -25.72 7.53 18.15
N LEU A 282 -25.82 6.22 18.37
CA LEU A 282 -24.71 5.34 18.73
C LEU A 282 -23.76 5.08 17.55
N TYR A 283 -24.23 5.23 16.32
CA TYR A 283 -23.45 4.89 15.13
C TYR A 283 -22.47 6.01 14.74
N GLU A 284 -21.27 5.58 14.38
CA GLU A 284 -20.28 6.42 13.73
C GLU A 284 -20.77 6.87 12.36
N THR A 285 -20.21 7.98 11.87
CA THR A 285 -20.52 8.42 10.51
C THR A 285 -19.89 7.46 9.53
N GLU A 286 -20.65 6.99 8.55
CA GLU A 286 -20.17 6.03 7.57
C GLU A 286 -19.07 6.63 6.68
N GLY A 287 -18.05 5.81 6.41
CA GLY A 287 -16.99 6.15 5.47
C GLY A 287 -17.51 6.10 4.03
N LEU A 288 -17.06 7.05 3.20
CA LEU A 288 -17.36 7.12 1.78
C LEU A 288 -16.56 6.07 0.98
N SER A 289 -16.78 6.04 -0.34
CA SER A 289 -16.13 5.11 -1.27
C SER A 289 -14.61 4.98 -1.16
N PRO A 290 -13.80 6.00 -0.77
CA PRO A 290 -12.34 5.85 -0.66
C PRO A 290 -11.90 4.85 0.41
N ASN A 291 -12.80 4.56 1.36
CA ASN A 291 -12.58 3.66 2.49
C ASN A 291 -13.10 2.24 2.24
N HIS A 292 -13.68 1.97 1.07
CA HIS A 292 -14.26 0.68 0.74
C HIS A 292 -13.24 -0.17 -0.02
N PHE A 293 -13.04 -1.39 0.46
CA PHE A 293 -12.12 -2.36 -0.11
C PHE A 293 -12.75 -3.74 -0.22
N VAL A 294 -12.12 -4.59 -1.03
CA VAL A 294 -12.46 -6.00 -1.18
C VAL A 294 -11.19 -6.84 -1.09
N PHE A 295 -11.27 -7.98 -0.41
CA PHE A 295 -10.22 -9.00 -0.46
C PHE A 295 -10.41 -9.89 -1.68
N ILE A 296 -9.38 -9.96 -2.54
CA ILE A 296 -9.33 -10.85 -3.70
C ILE A 296 -8.49 -12.07 -3.35
N THR A 297 -9.10 -13.25 -3.49
CA THR A 297 -8.48 -14.57 -3.33
C THR A 297 -8.66 -15.39 -4.61
N GLY A 298 -7.92 -16.49 -4.77
CA GLY A 298 -7.59 -17.11 -6.07
C GLY A 298 -8.73 -17.58 -6.99
N ASN A 299 -10.01 -17.46 -6.59
CA ASN A 299 -11.16 -17.86 -7.41
C ASN A 299 -12.32 -16.83 -7.44
N LEU A 300 -12.22 -15.70 -6.76
CA LEU A 300 -13.29 -14.69 -6.75
C LEU A 300 -12.89 -13.53 -7.66
N LEU A 301 -13.17 -13.70 -8.96
CA LEU A 301 -13.43 -12.55 -9.83
C LEU A 301 -14.63 -11.83 -9.21
N VAL A 302 -14.40 -10.58 -8.83
CA VAL A 302 -15.37 -9.62 -8.31
C VAL A 302 -16.72 -9.84 -8.99
N SER A 303 -17.72 -10.30 -8.24
CA SER A 303 -19.11 -10.12 -8.66
C SER A 303 -19.32 -8.63 -8.76
N GLU A 304 -19.65 -8.14 -9.96
CA GLU A 304 -20.11 -6.78 -10.20
C GLU A 304 -21.42 -6.53 -9.43
N GLU A 305 -21.35 -6.37 -8.12
CA GLU A 305 -22.39 -5.68 -7.38
C GLU A 305 -22.02 -4.19 -7.41
N THR A 306 -22.47 -3.55 -8.49
CA THR A 306 -22.65 -2.10 -8.55
C THR A 306 -23.27 -1.62 -7.24
N CYS A 307 -22.63 -0.65 -6.58
CA CYS A 307 -23.26 0.15 -5.54
C CYS A 307 -24.70 0.48 -5.97
N PRO A 308 -25.72 0.30 -5.11
CA PRO A 308 -27.06 0.74 -5.46
C PRO A 308 -27.02 2.25 -5.69
N GLU A 309 -27.24 2.66 -6.94
CA GLU A 309 -27.52 4.05 -7.26
C GLU A 309 -28.72 4.49 -6.42
N GLU A 310 -28.55 5.60 -5.71
CA GLU A 310 -29.64 6.26 -4.98
C GLU A 310 -30.72 6.69 -5.99
N ASP A 311 -31.80 5.92 -6.09
CA ASP A 311 -33.02 6.34 -6.77
C ASP A 311 -33.69 7.46 -5.96
N ALA A 312 -33.22 8.68 -6.18
CA ALA A 312 -33.91 9.90 -5.82
C ALA A 312 -35.12 10.11 -6.74
N LYS A 313 -36.28 9.58 -6.35
CA LYS A 313 -37.58 10.13 -6.76
C LYS A 313 -38.50 10.27 -5.55
N ALA A 314 -38.48 11.48 -4.99
CA ALA A 314 -39.52 11.97 -4.12
C ALA A 314 -40.78 12.24 -4.98
N GLU A 315 -41.80 11.39 -4.84
CA GLU A 315 -43.17 11.74 -5.21
C GLU A 315 -43.79 12.54 -4.06
N CYS A 316 -44.08 13.82 -4.33
CA CYS A 316 -44.95 14.64 -3.48
C CYS A 316 -46.41 14.22 -3.71
N PRO A 317 -47.23 14.01 -2.66
CA PRO A 317 -48.68 13.92 -2.81
C PRO A 317 -49.30 15.33 -2.88
N GLU A 318 -50.25 15.51 -3.80
CA GLU A 318 -51.24 16.61 -3.82
C GLU A 318 -52.23 16.50 -2.65
#